data_AF-A0A955PVF9-F1
#
_entry.id   AF-A0A955PVF9-F1
#
_cell.length_a   1.000
_cell.length_b   1.000
_cell.length_c   1.000
_cell.angle_alpha   90.00
_cell.angle_beta   90.00
_cell.angle_gamma   90.00
#
_symmetry.space_group_name_H-M   'P 1'
#
loop_
_entity.id
_entity.type
_entity.pdbx_description
1 polymer ?
#
loop_
_entity_poly.entity_id
_entity_poly.type
_entity_poly.pdbx_seq_one_letter_code
_entity_poly.pdbx_strand_id
1 'polypeptide(L)'
;EYLVLLVTTLDRLFLGMKPFWGRQSWPLHYTSLRVPYRYLWRALPTLFRGRTHPLATTEHGYVSENLSELRLVFNSGFVLDGEVYASSMPEKPLTLDSPGELSFVRLKTQ
;
A
#
# COMPACT_ATOMS: atom_id res chain seq x y z
N GLU A 1 -0.42 11.36 -12.27
CA GLU A 1 -0.84 11.72 -10.89
C GLU A 1 -1.46 10.51 -10.21
N TYR A 2 -1.28 10.38 -8.90
CA TYR A 2 -1.82 9.29 -8.10
C TYR A 2 -2.79 9.86 -7.07
N LEU A 3 -3.96 9.23 -6.91
CA LEU A 3 -4.94 9.58 -5.89
C LEU A 3 -4.53 9.00 -4.54
N VAL A 4 -4.11 7.73 -4.54
CA VAL A 4 -3.70 7.00 -3.34
C VAL A 4 -2.51 6.13 -3.70
N LEU A 5 -1.54 6.11 -2.80
CA LEU A 5 -0.42 5.19 -2.81
C LEU A 5 -0.32 4.61 -1.41
N LEU A 6 -0.38 3.28 -1.33
CA LEU A 6 -0.34 2.53 -0.09
C LEU A 6 0.83 1.56 -0.14
N VAL A 7 1.66 1.61 0.89
CA VAL A 7 2.80 0.72 1.07
C VAL A 7 2.73 0.17 2.47
N THR A 8 2.88 -1.13 2.63
CA THR A 8 2.89 -1.75 3.94
C THR A 8 3.76 -3.00 3.96
N THR A 9 4.39 -3.28 5.09
CA THR A 9 5.03 -4.57 5.39
C THR A 9 4.05 -5.56 6.03
N LEU A 10 2.82 -5.12 6.34
CA LEU A 10 1.83 -5.93 7.02
C LEU A 10 1.03 -6.77 6.02
N ASP A 11 0.84 -8.04 6.36
CA ASP A 11 -0.04 -8.95 5.62
C ASP A 11 -1.53 -8.58 5.66
N ARG A 12 -1.93 -7.86 6.71
CA ARG A 12 -3.30 -7.36 6.91
C ARG A 12 -3.24 -6.03 7.64
N LEU A 13 -4.01 -5.07 7.16
CA LEU A 13 -4.20 -3.77 7.80
C LEU A 13 -5.25 -3.85 8.92
N PHE A 14 -5.57 -2.70 9.49
CA PHE A 14 -6.69 -2.55 10.43
C PHE A 14 -7.99 -3.17 9.87
N LEU A 15 -8.81 -3.73 10.77
CA LEU A 15 -10.04 -4.44 10.43
C LEU A 15 -9.85 -5.70 9.55
N GLY A 16 -8.61 -6.21 9.43
CA GLY A 16 -8.31 -7.42 8.65
C GLY A 16 -8.35 -7.21 7.14
N MET A 17 -8.32 -5.94 6.69
CA MET A 17 -8.34 -5.58 5.28
C MET A 17 -7.01 -5.95 4.62
N LYS A 18 -7.09 -6.47 3.39
CA LYS A 18 -5.94 -6.84 2.57
C LYS A 18 -6.03 -6.16 1.21
N PRO A 19 -5.84 -4.83 1.07
CA PRO A 19 -5.92 -4.14 -0.20
C PRO A 19 -4.73 -4.41 -1.15
N PHE A 20 -4.16 -5.62 -1.11
CA PHE A 20 -3.00 -6.01 -1.91
C PHE A 20 -3.21 -7.41 -2.48
N TRP A 21 -3.00 -7.51 -3.80
CA TRP A 21 -3.25 -8.70 -4.60
C TRP A 21 -2.07 -9.02 -5.54
N GLY A 22 -0.92 -8.38 -5.30
CA GLY A 22 0.35 -8.76 -5.90
C GLY A 22 0.68 -10.22 -5.62
N ARG A 23 1.21 -10.91 -6.63
CA ARG A 23 1.54 -12.34 -6.55
C ARG A 23 3.00 -12.62 -6.17
N GLN A 24 3.81 -11.57 -6.06
CA GLN A 24 5.25 -11.71 -5.80
C GLN A 24 5.49 -12.05 -4.32
N SER A 25 6.57 -12.76 -3.99
CA SER A 25 6.87 -13.19 -2.62
C SER A 25 7.62 -12.15 -1.78
N TRP A 26 7.50 -10.86 -2.12
CA TRP A 26 8.26 -9.79 -1.49
C TRP A 26 7.53 -9.19 -0.28
N PRO A 27 8.27 -8.66 0.73
CA PRO A 27 7.70 -8.22 2.00
C PRO A 27 6.98 -6.86 1.94
N LEU A 28 7.30 -5.98 0.98
CA LEU A 28 6.57 -4.72 0.82
C LEU A 28 5.40 -4.92 -0.11
N HIS A 29 4.19 -4.77 0.40
CA HIS A 29 2.98 -4.72 -0.40
C HIS A 29 2.72 -3.30 -0.86
N TYR A 30 2.80 -3.08 -2.18
CA TYR A 30 2.53 -1.81 -2.83
C TYR A 30 1.18 -1.85 -3.53
N THR A 31 0.37 -0.82 -3.35
CA THR A 31 -0.87 -0.62 -4.10
C THR A 31 -1.04 0.85 -4.45
N SER A 32 -1.29 1.14 -5.72
CA SER A 32 -1.52 2.50 -6.19
C SER A 32 -2.78 2.63 -7.00
N LEU A 33 -3.42 3.80 -6.84
CA LEU A 33 -4.58 4.24 -7.58
C LEU A 33 -4.20 5.48 -8.38
N ARG A 34 -4.04 5.32 -9.68
CA ARG A 34 -3.67 6.37 -10.63
C ARG A 34 -4.90 7.08 -11.16
N VAL A 35 -4.80 8.39 -11.37
CA VAL A 35 -5.84 9.20 -12.05
C VAL A 35 -5.57 9.20 -13.56
N PRO A 36 -6.59 9.00 -14.42
CA PRO A 36 -7.97 8.70 -14.07
C PRO A 36 -8.18 7.24 -13.63
N TYR A 37 -9.03 7.03 -12.62
CA TYR A 37 -9.45 5.70 -12.19
C TYR A 37 -10.87 5.39 -12.65
N ARG A 38 -11.19 4.11 -12.88
CA ARG A 38 -12.54 3.67 -13.27
C ARG A 38 -13.09 2.63 -12.31
N TYR A 39 -14.42 2.57 -12.16
CA TYR A 39 -15.12 1.50 -11.43
C TYR A 39 -14.73 1.32 -9.95
N LEU A 40 -14.28 2.38 -9.27
CA LEU A 40 -13.78 2.34 -7.88
C LEU A 40 -14.73 1.62 -6.93
N TRP A 41 -16.00 2.04 -6.89
CA TRP A 41 -17.00 1.45 -6.01
C TRP A 41 -17.31 -0.03 -6.29
N ARG A 42 -17.03 -0.51 -7.51
CA ARG A 42 -17.20 -1.93 -7.88
C ARG A 42 -15.96 -2.76 -7.56
N ALA A 43 -14.78 -2.18 -7.71
CA ALA A 43 -13.52 -2.87 -7.45
C ALA A 43 -13.23 -2.94 -5.93
N LEU A 44 -13.41 -1.83 -5.20
CA LEU A 44 -12.99 -1.67 -3.80
C LEU A 44 -13.38 -2.83 -2.87
N PRO A 45 -14.63 -3.31 -2.82
CA PRO A 45 -15.00 -4.40 -1.90
C PRO A 45 -14.21 -5.69 -2.15
N THR A 46 -13.88 -5.98 -3.41
CA THR A 46 -13.08 -7.16 -3.78
C THR A 46 -11.61 -6.93 -3.48
N LEU A 47 -11.10 -5.73 -3.79
CA LEU A 47 -9.72 -5.34 -3.54
C LEU A 47 -9.39 -5.37 -2.04
N PHE A 48 -10.26 -4.85 -1.17
CA PHE A 48 -10.08 -4.89 0.28
C PHE A 48 -10.05 -6.31 0.87
N ARG A 49 -10.52 -7.32 0.13
CA ARG A 49 -10.44 -8.73 0.51
C ARG A 49 -9.16 -9.42 0.00
N GLY A 50 -8.24 -8.69 -0.64
CA GLY A 50 -6.99 -9.24 -1.18
C GLY A 50 -7.19 -10.03 -2.46
N ARG A 51 -8.29 -9.78 -3.17
CA ARG A 51 -8.63 -10.48 -4.40
C ARG A 51 -8.44 -9.56 -5.60
N THR A 52 -7.92 -10.13 -6.69
CA THR A 52 -7.91 -9.45 -7.98
C THR A 52 -9.35 -9.27 -8.46
N HIS A 53 -9.63 -8.16 -9.13
CA HIS A 53 -10.92 -7.90 -9.76
C HIS A 53 -10.70 -7.65 -11.26
N PRO A 54 -11.57 -8.15 -12.16
CA PRO A 54 -11.40 -7.93 -13.62
C PRO A 54 -11.37 -6.45 -14.02
N LEU A 55 -12.04 -5.59 -13.24
CA LEU A 55 -12.01 -4.13 -13.45
C LEU A 55 -10.80 -3.44 -12.80
N ALA A 56 -10.02 -4.13 -11.96
CA ALA A 56 -8.83 -3.58 -11.31
C ALA A 56 -7.57 -3.83 -12.15
N THR A 57 -7.56 -3.23 -13.34
CA THR A 57 -6.43 -3.28 -14.28
C THR A 57 -5.63 -1.99 -14.22
N THR A 58 -4.40 -2.06 -14.72
CA THR A 58 -3.51 -0.90 -14.93
C THR A 58 -4.17 0.17 -15.82
N GLU A 59 -4.94 -0.25 -16.82
CA GLU A 59 -5.74 0.64 -17.71
C GLU A 59 -6.83 1.40 -16.95
N HIS A 60 -7.40 0.79 -15.91
CA HIS A 60 -8.40 1.43 -15.05
C HIS A 60 -7.78 2.16 -13.85
N GLY A 61 -6.45 2.24 -13.80
CA GLY A 61 -5.71 3.00 -12.79
C GLY A 61 -5.32 2.20 -11.55
N TYR A 62 -5.47 0.87 -11.52
CA TYR A 62 -5.12 0.04 -10.36
C TYR A 62 -3.83 -0.72 -10.59
N VAL A 63 -2.91 -0.65 -9.63
CA VAL A 63 -1.69 -1.46 -9.59
C VAL A 63 -1.52 -2.00 -8.18
N SER A 64 -1.21 -3.29 -8.06
CA SER A 64 -0.81 -3.90 -6.79
C SER A 64 0.27 -4.92 -7.06
N GLU A 65 1.42 -4.72 -6.42
CA GLU A 65 2.64 -5.50 -6.61
C GLU A 65 3.36 -5.62 -5.28
N ASN A 66 4.09 -6.71 -5.08
CA ASN A 66 4.97 -6.80 -3.93
C ASN A 66 6.40 -6.46 -4.38
N LEU A 67 7.11 -5.66 -3.59
CA LEU A 67 8.42 -5.09 -3.90
C LEU A 67 9.41 -5.37 -2.77
N SER A 68 10.70 -5.42 -3.08
CA SER A 68 11.76 -5.50 -2.06
C SER A 68 12.12 -4.13 -1.50
N GLU A 69 12.09 -3.11 -2.36
CA GLU A 69 12.44 -1.73 -2.02
C GLU A 69 11.57 -0.79 -2.88
N LEU A 70 11.19 0.35 -2.32
CA LEU A 70 10.45 1.39 -3.03
C LEU A 70 11.09 2.76 -2.79
N ARG A 71 11.36 3.48 -3.89
CA ARG A 71 11.83 4.88 -3.86
C ARG A 71 10.74 5.80 -4.42
N LEU A 72 10.29 6.76 -3.61
CA LEU A 72 9.24 7.71 -3.98
C LEU A 72 9.76 9.14 -3.89
N VAL A 73 9.49 9.93 -4.93
CA VAL A 73 9.74 11.39 -4.94
C VAL A 73 8.39 12.08 -5.04
N PHE A 74 8.05 12.88 -4.03
CA PHE A 74 6.79 13.60 -3.98
C PHE A 74 6.91 14.86 -3.09
N ASN A 75 6.10 15.86 -3.40
CA ASN A 75 6.08 17.16 -2.74
C ASN A 75 4.88 17.36 -1.80
N SER A 76 4.17 16.28 -1.46
CA SER A 76 3.01 16.30 -0.56
C SER A 76 3.35 15.73 0.82
N GLY A 77 2.51 15.99 1.81
CA GLY A 77 2.55 15.20 3.06
C GLY A 77 2.22 13.73 2.82
N PHE A 78 2.59 12.87 3.76
CA PHE A 78 2.28 11.45 3.75
C PHE A 78 1.85 10.98 5.15
N VAL A 79 1.15 9.85 5.19
CA VAL A 79 0.77 9.20 6.44
C VAL A 79 1.66 7.98 6.64
N LEU A 80 2.31 7.90 7.79
CA LEU A 80 3.10 6.75 8.23
C LEU A 80 2.54 6.26 9.55
N ASP A 81 2.13 4.98 9.60
CA ASP A 81 1.53 4.35 10.79
C ASP A 81 0.39 5.14 11.46
N GLY A 82 -0.34 5.93 10.67
CA GLY A 82 -1.46 6.77 11.15
C GLY A 82 -1.07 8.18 11.56
N GLU A 83 0.22 8.50 11.56
CA GLU A 83 0.73 9.85 11.81
C GLU A 83 0.97 10.60 10.51
N VAL A 84 0.61 11.89 10.50
CA VAL A 84 0.75 12.75 9.32
C VAL A 84 2.10 13.46 9.37
N TYR A 85 2.91 13.23 8.33
CA TYR A 85 4.20 13.89 8.14
C TYR A 85 4.12 14.88 6.98
N ALA A 86 4.60 16.10 7.21
CA ALA A 86 4.81 17.06 6.12
C ALA A 86 6.10 16.72 5.38
N SER A 87 6.08 16.75 4.05
CA SER A 87 7.31 16.58 3.27
C SER A 87 8.13 17.87 3.38
N SER A 88 9.18 17.83 4.22
CA SER A 88 10.10 18.96 4.45
C SER A 88 11.20 19.05 3.39
N MET A 89 11.35 18.05 2.51
CA MET A 89 12.45 17.94 1.53
C MET A 89 11.95 17.35 0.19
N PRO A 90 11.34 18.17 -0.69
CA PRO A 90 10.70 17.69 -1.92
C PRO A 90 11.63 17.02 -2.94
N GLU A 91 12.95 17.24 -2.84
CA GLU A 91 13.95 16.67 -3.77
C GLU A 91 14.59 15.37 -3.29
N LYS A 92 14.41 14.98 -2.01
CA LYS A 92 14.99 13.73 -1.50
C LYS A 92 13.99 12.58 -1.68
N PRO A 93 14.39 11.46 -2.32
CA PRO A 93 13.53 10.30 -2.42
C PRO A 93 13.32 9.68 -1.04
N LEU A 94 12.05 9.44 -0.69
CA LEU A 94 11.70 8.57 0.41
C LEU A 94 12.01 7.13 -0.01
N THR A 95 12.94 6.49 0.69
CA THR A 95 13.30 5.08 0.47
C THR A 95 12.64 4.24 1.54
N LEU A 96 11.84 3.27 1.12
CA LEU A 96 11.19 2.27 1.96
C LEU A 96 11.84 0.92 1.66
N ASP A 97 12.34 0.29 2.71
CA ASP A 97 12.97 -1.03 2.69
C ASP A 97 12.39 -1.88 3.83
N SER A 98 12.51 -3.20 3.72
CA SER A 98 12.12 -4.16 4.76
C SER A 98 13.35 -4.96 5.19
N PRO A 99 14.13 -4.46 6.17
CA PRO A 99 15.40 -5.07 6.55
C PRO A 99 15.24 -6.37 7.35
N GLY A 100 14.02 -6.73 7.78
CA GLY A 100 13.75 -7.98 8.50
C GLY A 100 12.35 -8.06 9.11
N GLU A 101 12.00 -9.23 9.62
CA GLU A 101 10.73 -9.49 10.31
C GLU A 101 10.87 -9.35 11.83
N LEU A 102 9.90 -8.69 12.47
CA LEU A 102 9.80 -8.60 13.92
C LEU A 102 8.59 -9.39 14.41
N SER A 103 8.81 -10.29 15.36
CA SER A 103 7.74 -11.03 16.03
C SER A 103 7.30 -10.31 17.30
N PHE A 104 6.01 -10.03 17.42
CA PHE A 104 5.43 -9.39 18.61
C PHE A 104 4.80 -10.43 19.54
N VAL A 105 5.07 -10.32 20.84
CA VAL A 105 4.44 -11.16 21.86
C VAL A 105 3.14 -10.51 22.33
N ARG A 106 2.02 -11.22 22.21
CA ARG A 106 0.73 -10.79 22.78
C ARG A 106 0.56 -11.42 24.16
N LEU A 107 0.63 -10.60 25.21
CA LEU A 107 0.27 -11.03 26.56
C LEU A 107 -1.23 -11.32 26.60
N LYS A 108 -1.62 -12.54 27.00
CA LYS A 108 -3.01 -12.85 27.33
C LYS A 108 -3.30 -12.21 28.68
N THR A 109 -4.07 -11.13 28.70
CA THR A 109 -4.73 -10.67 29.92
C THR A 109 -5.74 -11.76 30.32
N GLN A 110 -5.57 -12.31 31.54
CA GLN A 110 -6.51 -13.27 32.12
C GLN A 110 -7.83 -12.59 32.46
#